data_AF-A0AAW2VXL0-F1
#
_entry.id   AF-A0AAW2VXL0-F1
#
_cell.length_a   1.000
_cell.length_b   1.000
_cell.length_c   1.000
_cell.angle_alpha   90.00
_cell.angle_beta   90.00
_cell.angle_gamma   90.00
#
_symmetry.space_group_name_H-M   'P 1'
#
loop_
_entity.id
_entity.type
_entity.pdbx_description
1 polymer ?
#
loop_
_entity_poly.entity_id
_entity_poly.type
_entity_poly.pdbx_seq_one_letter_code
_entity_poly.pdbx_strand_id
1 'polypeptide(L)'
;MKILSWNCQGLGSSWTVRNLVELVKLHNPGLVFLFETKSKYRRYDRLKECLNYHGMGVESQGRSGGLLMLWCKDVEVWIQSYCSHHIDASVKGDVDEDRWRITGIYGHPEVSKCKETWQLLRYLSKLSIRPWMCVGDFNEIRLQHAPWLGLN
;
A
#
# COMPACT_ATOMS: atom_id res chain seq x y z
N MET A 1 -16.21 2.99 -0.59
CA MET A 1 -15.13 2.84 0.42
C MET A 1 -14.04 3.90 0.22
N LYS A 2 -13.43 4.45 1.29
CA LYS A 2 -12.28 5.38 1.23
C LYS A 2 -10.97 4.63 1.45
N ILE A 3 -9.91 5.00 0.72
CA ILE A 3 -8.59 4.36 0.82
C ILE A 3 -7.54 5.45 1.04
N LEU A 4 -6.69 5.27 2.05
CA LEU A 4 -5.53 6.12 2.32
C LEU A 4 -4.26 5.36 1.93
N SER A 5 -3.40 5.97 1.11
CA SER A 5 -2.06 5.43 0.84
C SER A 5 -1.01 6.47 1.19
N TRP A 6 -0.02 6.10 2.01
CA TRP A 6 0.93 7.07 2.53
C TRP A 6 2.34 6.51 2.73
N ASN A 7 3.32 7.23 2.17
CA ASN A 7 4.72 7.09 2.52
C ASN A 7 4.96 7.73 3.90
N CYS A 8 4.98 6.91 4.95
CA CYS A 8 5.06 7.42 6.33
C CYS A 8 6.48 7.74 6.79
N GLN A 9 7.51 7.36 6.00
CA GLN A 9 8.93 7.60 6.26
C GLN A 9 9.45 7.12 7.63
N GLY A 10 8.70 6.29 8.33
CA GLY A 10 9.06 5.66 9.59
C GLY A 10 8.03 5.89 10.69
N LEU A 11 7.51 4.80 11.26
CA LEU A 11 6.59 4.84 12.40
C LEU A 11 7.32 4.98 13.76
N GLY A 12 8.65 5.15 13.76
CA GLY A 12 9.43 5.39 14.97
C GLY A 12 9.16 6.74 15.63
N SER A 13 8.70 7.73 14.86
CA SER A 13 8.39 9.07 15.34
C SER A 13 6.97 9.13 15.93
N SER A 14 6.85 9.60 17.18
CA SER A 14 5.54 9.86 17.79
C SER A 14 4.72 10.91 17.03
N TRP A 15 5.38 11.82 16.32
CA TRP A 15 4.70 12.80 15.46
C TRP A 15 4.07 12.15 14.24
N THR A 16 4.78 11.24 13.56
CA THR A 16 4.23 10.47 12.43
C THR A 16 3.01 9.65 12.85
N VAL A 17 3.10 8.96 13.99
CA VAL A 17 1.99 8.15 14.52
C VAL A 17 0.80 9.04 14.90
N ARG A 18 1.01 10.19 15.53
CA ARG A 18 -0.09 11.12 15.86
C ARG A 18 -0.82 11.62 14.63
N ASN A 19 -0.09 12.10 13.61
CA ASN A 19 -0.69 12.56 12.35
C ASN A 19 -1.46 11.43 11.67
N LEU A 20 -0.91 10.21 11.64
CA LEU A 20 -1.61 9.06 11.08
C LEU A 20 -2.96 8.83 11.79
N VAL A 21 -2.93 8.80 13.13
CA VAL A 21 -4.14 8.58 13.94
C VAL A 21 -5.15 9.69 13.70
N GLU A 22 -4.71 10.94 13.60
CA GLU A 22 -5.58 12.07 13.30
C GLU A 22 -6.20 11.96 11.90
N LEU A 23 -5.41 11.65 10.88
CA LEU A 23 -5.90 11.45 9.50
C LEU A 23 -6.91 10.29 9.42
N VAL A 24 -6.64 9.18 10.09
CA VAL A 24 -7.56 8.02 10.13
C VAL A 24 -8.84 8.39 10.86
N LYS A 25 -8.78 9.11 11.98
CA LYS A 25 -9.97 9.58 12.70
C LYS A 25 -10.80 10.58 11.90
N LEU A 26 -10.13 11.52 11.22
CA LEU A 26 -10.79 12.58 10.45
C LEU A 26 -11.47 12.01 9.20
N HIS A 27 -10.79 11.14 8.46
CA HIS A 27 -11.27 10.65 7.18
C HIS A 27 -11.95 9.29 7.25
N ASN A 28 -11.82 8.54 8.34
CA ASN A 28 -12.36 7.18 8.51
C ASN A 28 -12.21 6.29 7.25
N PRO A 29 -10.97 6.06 6.76
CA PRO A 29 -10.74 5.24 5.57
C PRO A 29 -11.02 3.76 5.85
N GLY A 30 -11.68 3.06 4.93
CA GLY A 30 -11.90 1.61 5.07
C GLY A 30 -10.62 0.79 4.97
N LEU A 31 -9.63 1.30 4.22
CA LEU A 31 -8.31 0.71 4.01
C LEU A 31 -7.22 1.78 4.13
N VAL A 32 -6.10 1.43 4.77
CA VAL A 32 -4.89 2.25 4.85
C VAL A 32 -3.70 1.42 4.40
N PHE A 33 -2.95 1.90 3.41
CA PHE A 33 -1.69 1.30 2.99
C PHE A 33 -0.53 2.24 3.33
N LEU A 34 0.36 1.78 4.21
CA LEU A 34 1.57 2.47 4.60
C LEU A 34 2.79 1.75 4.04
N PHE A 35 3.74 2.52 3.57
CA PHE A 35 5.04 2.04 3.12
C PHE A 35 6.15 2.92 3.70
N GLU A 36 7.39 2.41 3.65
CA GLU A 36 8.55 2.98 4.37
C GLU A 36 8.29 3.09 5.88
N THR A 37 7.67 2.05 6.47
CA THR A 37 7.31 2.05 7.90
C THR A 37 8.52 1.95 8.82
N LYS A 38 9.64 1.38 8.33
CA LYS A 38 10.91 1.21 9.06
C LYS A 38 10.70 0.58 10.45
N SER A 39 9.78 -0.38 10.54
CA SER A 39 9.24 -0.89 11.80
C SER A 39 9.05 -2.41 11.83
N LYS A 40 8.89 -2.91 13.05
CA LYS A 40 8.70 -4.32 13.42
C LYS A 40 7.26 -4.60 13.88
N TYR A 41 6.86 -5.88 13.90
CA TYR A 41 5.49 -6.30 14.20
C TYR A 41 4.91 -5.70 15.48
N ARG A 42 5.71 -5.63 16.55
CA ARG A 42 5.29 -5.03 17.84
C ARG A 42 4.71 -3.63 17.69
N ARG A 43 5.23 -2.82 16.75
CA ARG A 43 4.70 -1.48 16.50
C ARG A 43 3.44 -1.50 15.65
N TYR A 44 3.33 -2.43 14.71
CA TYR A 44 2.12 -2.62 13.91
C TYR A 44 0.95 -3.05 14.80
N ASP A 45 1.17 -3.96 15.75
CA ASP A 45 0.09 -4.44 16.63
C ASP A 45 -0.46 -3.33 17.52
N ARG A 46 0.42 -2.50 18.10
CA ARG A 46 0.02 -1.29 18.84
C ARG A 46 -0.79 -0.33 17.98
N LEU A 47 -0.43 -0.19 16.70
CA LEU A 47 -1.12 0.72 15.79
C LEU A 47 -2.50 0.18 15.41
N LYS A 48 -2.62 -1.13 15.15
CA LYS A 48 -3.89 -1.83 14.93
C LYS A 48 -4.84 -1.64 16.12
N GLU A 49 -4.33 -1.85 17.33
CA GLU A 49 -5.08 -1.63 18.58
C GLU A 49 -5.51 -0.17 18.74
N CYS A 50 -4.59 0.78 18.53
CA CYS A 50 -4.87 2.21 18.67
C CYS A 50 -5.92 2.73 17.69
N LEU A 51 -5.91 2.23 16.45
CA LEU A 51 -6.87 2.60 15.41
C LEU A 51 -8.15 1.77 15.47
N ASN A 52 -8.17 0.67 16.23
CA ASN A 52 -9.22 -0.35 16.20
C ASN A 52 -9.40 -1.01 14.82
N TYR A 53 -8.29 -1.25 14.11
CA TYR A 53 -8.27 -1.83 12.75
C TYR A 53 -7.65 -3.23 12.77
N HIS A 54 -7.98 -4.05 11.78
CA HIS A 54 -7.19 -5.23 11.44
C HIS A 54 -5.99 -4.83 10.56
N GLY A 55 -5.04 -5.74 10.35
CA GLY A 55 -3.95 -5.45 9.44
C GLY A 55 -2.94 -6.56 9.20
N MET A 56 -2.29 -6.46 8.04
CA MET A 56 -1.18 -7.30 7.61
C MET A 56 0.06 -6.43 7.39
N GLY A 57 1.17 -6.80 8.02
CA GLY A 57 2.43 -6.06 7.95
C GLY A 57 3.55 -6.91 7.38
N VAL A 58 4.47 -6.27 6.67
CA VAL A 58 5.78 -6.81 6.29
C VAL A 58 6.82 -5.97 7.01
N GLU A 59 7.70 -6.60 7.79
CA GLU A 59 8.70 -5.86 8.56
C GLU A 59 9.76 -5.21 7.67
N SER A 60 10.32 -4.11 8.16
CA SER A 60 11.52 -3.54 7.54
C SER A 60 12.74 -4.44 7.75
N GLN A 61 13.67 -4.36 6.80
CA GLN A 61 15.01 -4.92 6.93
C GLN A 61 15.94 -3.79 7.41
N GLY A 62 16.28 -3.82 8.70
CA GLY A 62 16.95 -2.70 9.36
C GLY A 62 16.12 -1.41 9.23
N ARG A 63 16.71 -0.38 8.63
CA ARG A 63 16.11 0.95 8.45
C ARG A 63 15.44 1.16 7.09
N SER A 64 15.29 0.10 6.29
CA SER A 64 14.76 0.17 4.93
C SER A 64 13.45 -0.59 4.76
N GLY A 65 12.50 0.02 4.07
CA GLY A 65 11.23 -0.57 3.68
C GLY A 65 10.28 -0.80 4.85
N GLY A 66 9.54 -1.90 4.77
CA GLY A 66 8.42 -2.21 5.64
C GLY A 66 7.11 -1.67 5.09
N LEU A 67 6.10 -2.54 5.09
CA LEU A 67 4.77 -2.30 4.55
C LEU A 67 3.74 -2.62 5.63
N LEU A 68 2.62 -1.90 5.62
CA LEU A 68 1.49 -2.18 6.50
C LEU A 68 0.19 -1.86 5.78
N MET A 69 -0.64 -2.87 5.58
CA MET A 69 -2.02 -2.71 5.14
C MET A 69 -2.94 -2.87 6.35
N LEU A 70 -3.72 -1.84 6.64
CA LEU A 70 -4.73 -1.82 7.70
C LEU A 70 -6.11 -1.73 7.08
N TRP A 71 -7.11 -2.33 7.73
CA TRP A 71 -8.51 -2.19 7.33
C TRP A 71 -9.43 -2.10 8.53
N CYS A 72 -10.51 -1.34 8.36
CA CYS A 72 -11.54 -1.22 9.38
C CYS A 72 -12.19 -2.58 9.66
N LYS A 73 -12.67 -2.82 10.88
CA LYS A 73 -13.18 -4.15 11.30
C LYS A 73 -14.43 -4.61 10.55
N ASP A 74 -15.17 -3.65 10.04
CA ASP A 74 -16.37 -3.73 9.23
C ASP A 74 -16.06 -3.94 7.74
N VAL A 75 -14.77 -3.99 7.35
CA VAL A 75 -14.33 -4.35 6.01
C VAL A 75 -13.77 -5.77 6.01
N GLU A 76 -14.34 -6.64 5.18
CA GLU A 76 -13.83 -8.00 4.97
C GLU A 76 -12.71 -8.01 3.93
N VAL A 77 -11.52 -8.46 4.35
CA VAL A 77 -10.29 -8.49 3.55
C VAL A 77 -9.62 -9.85 3.66
N TRP A 78 -9.21 -10.40 2.52
CA TRP A 78 -8.47 -11.66 2.41
C TRP A 78 -7.12 -11.44 1.73
N ILE A 79 -6.03 -11.56 2.49
CA ILE A 79 -4.66 -11.47 1.96
C ILE A 79 -4.40 -12.62 0.99
N GLN A 80 -3.92 -12.30 -0.21
CA GLN A 80 -3.62 -13.25 -1.27
C GLN A 80 -2.12 -13.54 -1.35
N SER A 81 -1.29 -12.49 -1.31
CA SER A 81 0.17 -12.61 -1.33
C SER A 81 0.83 -11.37 -0.76
N TYR A 82 2.08 -11.48 -0.31
CA TYR A 82 2.85 -10.33 0.17
C TYR A 82 4.35 -10.60 0.08
N CYS A 83 5.14 -9.54 -0.05
CA CYS A 83 6.59 -9.54 0.08
C CYS A 83 7.09 -8.15 0.53
N SER A 84 8.39 -7.90 0.49
CA SER A 84 8.96 -6.57 0.81
C SER A 84 8.48 -5.43 -0.11
N HIS A 85 7.88 -5.76 -1.27
CA HIS A 85 7.49 -4.82 -2.32
C HIS A 85 5.99 -4.73 -2.56
N HIS A 86 5.18 -5.67 -2.03
CA HIS A 86 3.74 -5.57 -2.16
C HIS A 86 2.97 -6.28 -1.05
N ILE A 87 1.71 -5.88 -0.88
CA ILE A 87 0.67 -6.64 -0.19
C ILE A 87 -0.54 -6.67 -1.13
N ASP A 88 -0.96 -7.86 -1.55
CA ASP A 88 -2.12 -8.09 -2.40
C ASP A 88 -3.27 -8.71 -1.59
N ALA A 89 -4.47 -8.19 -1.76
CA ALA A 89 -5.65 -8.61 -1.02
C ALA A 89 -6.92 -8.53 -1.85
N SER A 90 -7.85 -9.45 -1.59
CA SER A 90 -9.23 -9.35 -2.05
C SER A 90 -10.08 -8.66 -0.98
N VAL A 91 -11.03 -7.84 -1.40
CA VAL A 91 -11.91 -7.05 -0.52
C VAL A 91 -13.35 -7.30 -0.93
N LYS A 92 -14.24 -7.52 0.04
CA LYS A 92 -15.67 -7.70 -0.23
C LYS A 92 -16.26 -6.41 -0.84
N GLY A 93 -17.09 -6.57 -1.87
CA GLY A 93 -17.82 -5.49 -2.52
C GLY A 93 -19.12 -5.15 -1.79
N ASP A 94 -19.89 -4.23 -2.37
CA ASP A 94 -21.16 -3.76 -1.79
C ASP A 94 -22.33 -4.72 -2.03
N VAL A 95 -22.22 -5.58 -3.07
CA VAL A 95 -23.21 -6.62 -3.39
C VAL A 95 -22.71 -7.96 -2.87
N ASP A 96 -23.63 -8.80 -2.37
CA ASP A 96 -23.28 -10.15 -1.93
C ASP A 96 -22.55 -10.92 -3.05
N GLU A 97 -21.49 -11.62 -2.64
CA GLU A 97 -20.52 -12.35 -3.49
C GLU A 97 -19.57 -11.51 -4.36
N ASP A 98 -19.80 -10.20 -4.50
CA ASP A 98 -18.85 -9.35 -5.24
C ASP A 98 -17.56 -9.15 -4.45
N ARG A 99 -16.43 -9.16 -5.17
CA ARG A 99 -15.12 -8.84 -4.60
C ARG A 99 -14.28 -8.14 -5.63
N TRP A 100 -13.58 -7.11 -5.17
CA TRP A 100 -12.53 -6.43 -5.91
C TRP A 100 -11.18 -6.71 -5.24
N ARG A 101 -10.10 -6.36 -5.92
CA ARG A 101 -8.73 -6.60 -5.46
C ARG A 101 -8.00 -5.29 -5.24
N ILE A 102 -7.20 -5.23 -4.18
CA ILE A 102 -6.27 -4.13 -3.92
C ILE A 102 -4.85 -4.67 -3.79
N THR A 103 -3.89 -4.03 -4.46
CA THR A 103 -2.47 -4.24 -4.22
C THR A 103 -1.84 -2.94 -3.74
N GLY A 104 -1.29 -2.96 -2.52
CA GLY A 104 -0.39 -1.92 -2.05
C GLY A 104 1.03 -2.22 -2.52
N ILE A 105 1.66 -1.28 -3.20
CA ILE A 105 2.96 -1.45 -3.88
C ILE A 105 4.00 -0.49 -3.32
N TYR A 106 5.20 -1.02 -3.11
CA TYR A 106 6.41 -0.25 -2.90
C TYR A 106 7.47 -0.72 -3.89
N GLY A 107 7.53 -0.02 -5.03
CA GLY A 107 8.41 -0.32 -6.16
C GLY A 107 9.89 -0.18 -5.80
N HIS A 108 10.76 -0.72 -6.63
CA HIS A 108 12.20 -0.61 -6.40
C HIS A 108 12.68 0.83 -6.66
N PRO A 109 13.45 1.46 -5.75
CA PRO A 109 14.03 2.78 -5.98
C PRO A 109 15.13 2.75 -7.05
N GLU A 110 15.69 1.57 -7.33
CA GLU A 110 16.72 1.37 -8.35
C GLU A 110 16.09 1.28 -9.75
N VAL A 111 16.47 2.19 -10.66
CA VAL A 111 15.97 2.23 -12.04
C VAL A 111 16.23 0.91 -12.80
N SER A 112 17.31 0.19 -12.47
CA SER A 112 17.59 -1.13 -13.04
C SER A 112 16.52 -2.17 -12.71
N LYS A 113 15.82 -2.02 -11.57
CA LYS A 113 14.80 -2.94 -11.05
C LYS A 113 13.37 -2.44 -11.25
N CYS A 114 13.18 -1.25 -11.84
CA CYS A 114 11.86 -0.75 -12.27
C CYS A 114 11.08 -1.79 -13.12
N LYS A 115 11.79 -2.54 -13.97
CA LYS A 115 11.18 -3.63 -14.76
C LYS A 115 10.56 -4.71 -13.89
N GLU A 116 11.11 -4.99 -12.71
CA GLU A 116 10.63 -6.01 -11.80
C GLU A 116 9.26 -5.61 -11.20
N THR A 117 9.09 -4.33 -10.83
CA THR A 117 7.78 -3.81 -10.35
C THR A 117 6.70 -3.95 -11.42
N TRP A 118 6.98 -3.66 -12.70
CA TRP A 118 6.02 -3.90 -13.78
C TRP A 118 5.79 -5.37 -14.10
N GLN A 119 6.83 -6.21 -14.01
CA GLN A 119 6.68 -7.65 -14.20
C GLN A 119 5.77 -8.25 -13.11
N LEU A 120 5.95 -7.84 -11.86
CA LEU A 120 5.06 -8.19 -10.76
C LEU A 120 3.62 -7.75 -11.05
N LEU A 121 3.40 -6.50 -11.47
CA LEU A 121 2.08 -6.01 -11.83
C LEU A 121 1.43 -6.82 -12.96
N ARG A 122 2.18 -7.13 -14.03
CA ARG A 122 1.69 -7.97 -15.14
C ARG A 122 1.41 -9.40 -14.73
N TYR A 123 2.16 -9.92 -13.76
CA TYR A 123 1.90 -11.23 -13.18
C TYR A 123 0.60 -11.20 -12.37
N LEU A 124 0.48 -10.27 -11.42
CA LEU A 124 -0.71 -10.11 -10.58
C LEU A 124 -1.98 -9.85 -11.42
N SER A 125 -1.87 -9.05 -12.49
CA SER A 125 -2.99 -8.75 -13.38
C SER A 125 -3.59 -9.99 -14.05
N LYS A 126 -2.79 -11.05 -14.25
CA LYS A 126 -3.23 -12.31 -14.87
C LYS A 126 -3.86 -13.28 -13.87
N LEU A 127 -3.66 -13.08 -12.56
CA LEU A 127 -4.17 -13.98 -11.53
C LEU A 127 -5.68 -13.86 -11.30
N SER A 128 -6.33 -12.79 -11.74
CA SER A 128 -7.75 -12.57 -11.54
C SER A 128 -8.33 -11.60 -12.55
N ILE A 129 -9.59 -11.82 -12.93
CA ILE A 129 -10.38 -10.90 -13.75
C ILE A 129 -11.16 -9.87 -12.92
N ARG A 130 -11.10 -9.95 -11.58
CA ARG A 130 -11.84 -9.06 -10.68
C ARG A 130 -11.34 -7.60 -10.83
N PRO A 131 -12.21 -6.59 -10.61
CA PRO A 131 -11.79 -5.20 -10.58
C PRO A 131 -10.59 -5.02 -9.66
N TRP A 132 -9.55 -4.35 -10.14
CA TRP A 132 -8.25 -4.32 -9.47
C TRP A 132 -7.73 -2.89 -9.33
N MET A 133 -7.43 -2.50 -8.10
CA MET A 133 -6.83 -1.23 -7.76
C MET A 133 -5.40 -1.43 -7.26
N CYS A 134 -4.47 -0.65 -7.80
CA CYS A 134 -3.09 -0.58 -7.31
C CYS A 134 -2.86 0.78 -6.65
N VAL A 135 -2.26 0.79 -5.46
CA VAL A 135 -1.93 2.00 -4.70
C VAL A 135 -0.52 1.92 -4.14
N GLY A 136 0.06 3.05 -3.79
CA GLY A 136 1.39 3.14 -3.19
C GLY A 136 2.36 3.92 -4.06
N ASP A 137 3.65 3.60 -3.92
CA ASP A 137 4.72 4.27 -4.62
C ASP A 137 5.40 3.28 -5.57
N PHE A 138 5.31 3.57 -6.87
CA PHE A 138 5.87 2.74 -7.92
C PHE A 138 7.35 3.05 -8.16
N ASN A 139 7.89 4.11 -7.53
CA ASN A 139 9.27 4.57 -7.68
C ASN A 139 9.69 4.80 -9.15
N GLU A 140 8.76 5.35 -9.95
CA GLU A 140 9.00 5.66 -11.36
C GLU A 140 8.53 7.04 -11.75
N ILE A 141 9.40 7.76 -12.45
CA ILE A 141 9.04 8.99 -13.15
C ILE A 141 8.48 8.60 -14.52
N ARG A 142 7.16 8.49 -14.62
CA ARG A 142 6.47 8.42 -15.91
C ARG A 142 6.08 9.83 -16.34
N LEU A 143 7.04 10.60 -16.83
CA LEU A 143 6.87 11.79 -17.70
C LEU A 143 8.25 12.39 -18.01
N GLN A 144 8.81 12.07 -19.17
CA GLN A 144 9.57 13.07 -19.91
C GLN A 144 8.54 13.79 -20.78
N HIS A 145 8.28 15.06 -20.49
CA HIS A 145 7.56 15.92 -21.43
C HIS A 145 8.18 15.81 -22.82
N ALA A 146 7.34 15.72 -23.85
CA ALA A 146 7.74 15.87 -25.24
C ALA A 146 8.67 17.09 -25.39
N PRO A 147 9.86 16.96 -25.99
CA PRO A 147 10.54 18.13 -26.50
C PRO A 147 9.74 18.57 -27.72
N TRP A 148 9.04 19.67 -27.54
CA TRP A 148 8.68 20.69 -28.52
C TRP A 148 9.06 20.39 -29.97
N LEU A 149 8.05 20.48 -30.84
CA LEU A 149 8.17 20.95 -32.20
C LEU A 149 9.22 22.07 -32.29
N GLY A 150 10.41 21.70 -32.76
CA GLY A 150 11.47 22.60 -33.17
C GLY A 150 11.76 22.29 -34.62
N LEU A 151 11.15 23.07 -35.51
CA LEU A 151 11.45 23.13 -36.92
C LEU A 151 12.96 23.26 -37.15
N ASN A 152 13.53 22.34 -37.93
CA ASN A 152 14.14 22.61 -39.24
C ASN A 152 14.39 21.29 -39.97
#